data_AF-A0AAU5W674-F1
#
_entry.id   AF-A0AAU5W674-F1
#
_cell.length_a   1.000
_cell.length_b   1.000
_cell.length_c   1.000
_cell.angle_alpha   90.00
_cell.angle_beta   90.00
_cell.angle_gamma   90.00
#
_symmetry.space_group_name_H-M   'P 1'
#
loop_
_entity.id
_entity.type
_entity.pdbx_description
1 polymer ?
#
loop_
_entity_poly.entity_id
_entity_poly.type
_entity_poly.pdbx_seq_one_letter_code
_entity_poly.pdbx_strand_id
1 'polypeptide(L)'
;MVDGALALLATLGALAATGLLVTRAYKDRLLYLIAWSLTLVGLSIALAAMTVGFFAGFNGPMFRVLELGAALVGPVWLALGMIELIARYVQVRFAAWLFAVSYTVVAMVILMVDPLTGSFAKKLPKPGDTYDALPRLLIDGGHVVAVIALVGCTGVTAWLASKQDREAGELLIPIALVALAGVLVVSGTRGFLPGPLAVIALGAAAGLVWYGAMRTIPVYDDEGYDGEPFDGEDPATGYEEQGHNAPPPPEPAAAPAGMPAPQRGDLRFPDPSAAEEMRFPEAPPPTTVDGMRSAPVPEQAIQAASGIPGLPAGLPGALPGGPPGRSAGDLSAACGQITVYTLLEGREDAFDRLTDDLVKGARGAEPDTVVFACHEVVNAPTPQRIFYQLFRDEAALAAHRRLPHLKRFTAESRPHVLATNVVELRLGAGKVPLPPPSASEKRR
;
A
#
# COMPACT_ATOMS: atom_id res chain seq x y z
N MET A 1 -11.09 6.17 -47.26
CA MET A 1 -10.85 4.72 -47.09
C MET A 1 -9.55 4.44 -46.34
N VAL A 2 -8.45 5.11 -46.70
CA VAL A 2 -7.15 4.99 -45.99
C VAL A 2 -7.28 5.31 -44.49
N ASP A 3 -7.90 6.44 -44.13
CA ASP A 3 -8.11 6.83 -42.72
C ASP A 3 -8.89 5.78 -41.91
N GLY A 4 -9.90 5.16 -42.52
CA GLY A 4 -10.68 4.09 -41.90
C GLY A 4 -9.89 2.81 -41.70
N ALA A 5 -9.04 2.43 -42.66
CA ALA A 5 -8.15 1.28 -42.53
C ALA A 5 -7.09 1.50 -41.44
N LEU A 6 -6.52 2.70 -41.37
CA LEU A 6 -5.60 3.10 -40.32
C LEU A 6 -6.26 3.05 -38.94
N ALA A 7 -7.48 3.58 -38.82
CA ALA A 7 -8.27 3.53 -37.59
C ALA A 7 -8.62 2.09 -37.20
N LEU A 8 -8.93 1.22 -38.17
CA LEU A 8 -9.18 -0.20 -37.91
C LEU A 8 -7.95 -0.89 -37.32
N LEU A 9 -6.77 -0.67 -37.90
CA LEU A 9 -5.51 -1.22 -37.37
C LEU A 9 -5.23 -0.72 -35.95
N ALA A 10 -5.37 0.58 -35.71
CA ALA A 10 -5.23 1.17 -34.37
C ALA A 10 -6.24 0.58 -33.38
N THR A 11 -7.49 0.38 -33.81
CA THR A 11 -8.55 -0.24 -32.99
C THR A 11 -8.19 -1.66 -32.60
N LEU A 12 -7.74 -2.49 -33.55
CA LEU A 12 -7.34 -3.87 -33.28
C LEU A 12 -6.17 -3.94 -32.29
N GLY A 13 -5.16 -3.07 -32.48
CA GLY A 13 -4.04 -2.95 -31.54
C GLY A 13 -4.48 -2.52 -30.14
N ALA A 14 -5.34 -1.50 -30.04
CA ALA A 14 -5.88 -1.03 -28.77
C ALA A 14 -6.75 -2.09 -28.06
N LEU A 15 -7.57 -2.84 -28.80
CA LEU A 15 -8.38 -3.94 -28.25
C LEU A 15 -7.50 -5.07 -27.70
N ALA A 16 -6.43 -5.43 -28.42
CA ALA A 16 -5.46 -6.41 -27.94
C ALA A 16 -4.77 -5.94 -26.65
N ALA A 17 -4.27 -4.71 -26.64
CA ALA A 17 -3.68 -4.07 -25.46
C ALA A 17 -4.67 -4.04 -24.27
N THR A 18 -5.93 -3.68 -24.52
CA THR A 18 -7.01 -3.67 -23.53
C THR A 18 -7.24 -5.07 -22.95
N GLY A 19 -7.43 -6.07 -23.80
CA GLY A 19 -7.69 -7.44 -23.36
C GLY A 19 -6.56 -8.01 -22.51
N LEU A 20 -5.31 -7.77 -22.90
CA LEU A 20 -4.13 -8.15 -22.13
C LEU A 20 -4.08 -7.45 -20.77
N LEU A 21 -4.29 -6.13 -20.74
CA LEU A 21 -4.23 -5.37 -19.50
C LEU A 21 -5.38 -5.71 -18.55
N VAL A 22 -6.60 -5.89 -19.05
CA VAL A 22 -7.78 -6.29 -18.26
C VAL A 22 -7.56 -7.68 -17.64
N THR A 23 -7.05 -8.63 -18.42
CA THR A 23 -6.73 -9.98 -17.92
C THR A 23 -5.72 -9.91 -16.78
N ARG A 24 -4.73 -9.03 -16.91
CA ARG A 24 -3.71 -8.81 -15.88
C ARG A 24 -4.28 -8.10 -14.65
N ALA A 25 -5.05 -7.03 -14.83
CA ALA A 25 -5.71 -6.30 -13.75
C ALA A 25 -6.63 -7.21 -12.92
N TYR A 26 -7.32 -8.15 -13.56
CA TYR A 26 -8.13 -9.15 -12.89
C TYR A 26 -7.31 -10.12 -12.02
N LYS A 27 -6.12 -10.52 -12.51
CA LYS A 27 -5.23 -11.45 -11.81
C LYS A 27 -4.53 -10.78 -10.63
N ASP A 28 -3.89 -9.63 -10.86
CA ASP A 28 -3.03 -8.98 -9.87
C ASP A 28 -3.83 -8.11 -8.89
N ARG A 29 -5.07 -7.74 -9.22
CA ARG A 29 -5.98 -6.91 -8.40
C ARG A 29 -5.40 -5.53 -8.01
N LEU A 30 -4.42 -5.04 -8.77
CA LEU A 30 -3.81 -3.73 -8.55
C LEU A 30 -4.73 -2.62 -9.08
N LEU A 31 -5.10 -1.67 -8.21
CA LEU A 31 -6.08 -0.61 -8.52
C LEU A 31 -5.63 0.29 -9.68
N TYR A 32 -4.34 0.59 -9.81
CA TYR A 32 -3.85 1.41 -10.91
C TYR A 32 -3.99 0.70 -12.27
N LEU A 33 -3.87 -0.64 -12.31
CA LEU A 33 -4.11 -1.43 -13.53
C LEU A 33 -5.58 -1.43 -13.93
N ILE A 34 -6.51 -1.40 -12.96
CA ILE A 34 -7.94 -1.24 -13.23
C ILE A 34 -8.20 0.13 -13.87
N ALA A 35 -7.59 1.19 -13.33
CA ALA A 35 -7.75 2.53 -13.88
C ALA A 35 -7.17 2.67 -15.31
N TRP A 36 -5.99 2.12 -15.57
CA TRP A 36 -5.41 2.10 -16.91
C TRP A 36 -6.15 1.15 -17.87
N SER A 37 -6.80 0.11 -17.36
CA SER A 37 -7.72 -0.71 -18.16
C SER A 37 -8.91 0.11 -18.66
N LEU A 38 -9.50 0.96 -17.81
CA LEU A 38 -10.60 1.85 -18.21
C LEU A 38 -10.15 2.90 -19.23
N THR A 39 -8.92 3.39 -19.09
CA THR A 39 -8.28 4.25 -20.12
C THR A 39 -8.24 3.54 -21.46
N LEU A 40 -7.72 2.31 -21.51
CA LEU A 40 -7.60 1.53 -22.75
C LEU A 40 -8.96 1.19 -23.35
N VAL A 41 -9.96 0.83 -22.52
CA VAL A 41 -11.35 0.62 -22.98
C VAL A 41 -11.89 1.88 -23.65
N GLY A 42 -11.72 3.05 -23.01
CA GLY A 42 -12.14 4.33 -23.58
C GLY A 42 -11.48 4.63 -24.93
N LEU A 43 -10.16 4.43 -25.03
CA LEU A 43 -9.41 4.61 -26.28
C LEU A 43 -9.84 3.61 -27.37
N SER A 44 -10.05 2.34 -27.03
CA SER A 44 -10.52 1.31 -27.97
C SER A 44 -11.90 1.65 -28.52
N ILE A 45 -12.83 2.06 -27.67
CA ILE A 45 -14.18 2.46 -28.09
C ILE A 45 -14.13 3.69 -29.00
N ALA A 46 -13.30 4.69 -28.66
CA ALA A 46 -13.13 5.88 -29.48
C ALA A 46 -12.49 5.56 -30.85
N LEU A 47 -11.46 4.71 -30.89
CA LEU A 47 -10.84 4.27 -32.13
C LEU A 47 -11.82 3.46 -33.00
N ALA A 48 -12.62 2.58 -32.40
CA ALA A 48 -13.67 1.85 -33.12
C ALA A 48 -14.73 2.80 -33.70
N ALA A 49 -15.12 3.83 -32.94
CA ALA A 49 -16.00 4.89 -33.43
C ALA A 49 -15.37 5.67 -34.60
N MET A 50 -14.07 5.99 -34.53
CA MET A 50 -13.34 6.61 -35.64
C MET A 50 -13.31 5.70 -36.88
N THR A 51 -13.06 4.40 -36.72
CA THR A 51 -13.06 3.44 -37.83
C THR A 51 -14.38 3.47 -38.58
N VAL A 52 -15.49 3.31 -37.86
CA VAL A 52 -16.81 3.29 -38.49
C VAL A 52 -17.14 4.68 -39.05
N GLY A 53 -16.78 5.77 -38.37
CA GLY A 53 -16.99 7.15 -38.83
C GLY A 53 -16.25 7.49 -40.13
N PHE A 54 -15.02 7.01 -40.32
CA PHE A 54 -14.27 7.22 -41.55
C PHE A 54 -14.80 6.39 -42.74
N PHE A 55 -15.41 5.23 -42.48
CA PHE A 55 -16.02 4.40 -43.54
C PHE A 55 -17.44 4.85 -43.88
N ALA A 56 -18.30 4.98 -42.87
CA ALA A 56 -19.73 5.20 -43.01
C ALA A 56 -20.14 6.68 -42.86
N GLY A 57 -19.31 7.53 -42.26
CA GLY A 57 -19.66 8.89 -41.86
C GLY A 57 -19.94 8.98 -40.37
N PHE A 58 -19.57 10.10 -39.76
CA PHE A 58 -19.87 10.39 -38.36
C PHE A 58 -21.33 10.80 -38.19
N ASN A 59 -21.83 10.68 -36.96
CA ASN A 59 -23.13 11.18 -36.51
C ASN A 59 -23.02 11.60 -35.03
N GLY A 60 -24.09 12.20 -34.51
CA GLY A 60 -24.10 12.71 -33.12
C GLY A 60 -23.73 11.68 -32.05
N PRO A 61 -24.39 10.51 -31.99
CA PRO A 61 -24.03 9.46 -31.03
C PRO A 61 -22.58 8.99 -31.14
N MET A 62 -22.08 8.80 -32.36
CA MET A 62 -20.70 8.36 -32.59
C MET A 62 -19.67 9.40 -32.15
N PHE A 63 -19.95 10.68 -32.40
CA PHE A 63 -19.15 11.78 -31.88
C PHE A 63 -19.10 11.76 -30.35
N ARG A 64 -20.23 11.55 -29.68
CA ARG A 64 -20.26 11.44 -28.21
C ARG A 64 -19.46 10.25 -27.70
N VAL A 65 -19.59 9.09 -28.34
CA VAL A 65 -18.81 7.89 -27.98
C VAL A 65 -17.30 8.15 -28.09
N LEU A 66 -16.88 8.84 -29.16
CA LEU A 66 -15.50 9.24 -29.36
C LEU A 66 -15.01 10.18 -28.26
N GLU A 67 -15.77 11.23 -27.97
CA GLU A 67 -15.42 12.24 -26.95
C GLU A 67 -15.43 11.66 -25.53
N LEU A 68 -16.44 10.86 -25.20
CA LEU A 68 -16.51 10.20 -23.89
C LEU A 68 -15.35 9.23 -23.71
N GLY A 69 -15.04 8.42 -24.71
CA GLY A 69 -13.97 7.43 -24.64
C GLY A 69 -12.58 8.06 -24.56
N ALA A 70 -12.23 8.90 -25.54
CA ALA A 70 -10.87 9.43 -25.66
C ALA A 70 -10.66 10.76 -24.93
N ALA A 71 -11.62 11.69 -24.94
CA ALA A 71 -11.44 13.04 -24.40
C ALA A 71 -11.82 13.17 -22.92
N LEU A 72 -12.72 12.30 -22.41
CA LEU A 72 -13.10 12.29 -20.99
C LEU A 72 -12.47 11.12 -20.24
N VAL A 73 -12.84 9.88 -20.59
CA VAL A 73 -12.41 8.68 -19.84
C VAL A 73 -10.90 8.49 -19.95
N GLY A 74 -10.35 8.54 -21.17
CA GLY A 74 -8.93 8.37 -21.43
C GLY A 74 -8.01 9.17 -20.48
N PRO A 75 -8.02 10.51 -20.51
CA PRO A 75 -7.10 11.34 -19.72
C PRO A 75 -7.37 11.26 -18.21
N VAL A 76 -8.65 11.24 -17.78
CA VAL A 76 -9.01 11.24 -16.35
C VAL A 76 -8.56 9.94 -15.68
N TRP A 77 -8.82 8.79 -16.30
CA TRP A 77 -8.46 7.50 -15.73
C TRP A 77 -6.98 7.17 -15.89
N LEU A 78 -6.32 7.71 -16.93
CA LEU A 78 -4.87 7.62 -17.09
C LEU A 78 -4.17 8.33 -15.93
N ALA A 79 -4.62 9.54 -15.62
CA ALA A 79 -4.13 10.32 -14.49
C ALA A 79 -4.43 9.65 -13.15
N LEU A 80 -5.63 9.08 -12.96
CA LEU A 80 -5.97 8.32 -11.76
C LEU A 80 -5.00 7.15 -11.53
N GLY A 81 -4.76 6.33 -12.55
CA GLY A 81 -3.81 5.20 -12.42
C GLY A 81 -2.39 5.67 -12.12
N MET A 82 -1.98 6.81 -12.68
CA MET A 82 -0.69 7.43 -12.37
C MET A 82 -0.59 7.93 -10.92
N ILE A 83 -1.64 8.57 -10.40
CA ILE A 83 -1.69 8.99 -9.00
C ILE A 83 -1.68 7.76 -8.09
N GLU A 84 -2.49 6.75 -8.40
CA GLU A 84 -2.61 5.53 -7.62
C GLU A 84 -1.30 4.75 -7.51
N LEU A 85 -0.48 4.76 -8.57
CA LEU A 85 0.84 4.15 -8.59
C LEU A 85 1.87 4.90 -7.73
N ILE A 86 1.78 6.23 -7.64
CA ILE A 86 2.84 7.08 -7.05
C ILE A 86 2.51 7.60 -5.65
N ALA A 87 1.23 7.82 -5.37
CA ALA A 87 0.80 8.44 -4.12
C ALA A 87 1.01 7.50 -2.94
N ARG A 88 1.95 7.86 -2.06
CA ARG A 88 2.19 7.14 -0.79
C ARG A 88 1.09 7.39 0.27
N TYR A 89 0.32 8.48 0.13
CA TYR A 89 -0.72 8.85 1.09
C TYR A 89 -2.11 8.33 0.70
N VAL A 90 -2.75 7.60 1.62
CA VAL A 90 -4.11 7.04 1.43
C VAL A 90 -5.14 8.14 1.14
N GLN A 91 -5.03 9.30 1.79
CA GLN A 91 -5.94 10.43 1.56
C GLN A 91 -5.89 10.95 0.12
N VAL A 92 -4.69 10.97 -0.49
CA VAL A 92 -4.51 11.41 -1.88
C VAL A 92 -5.15 10.41 -2.84
N ARG A 93 -4.96 9.10 -2.60
CA ARG A 93 -5.57 8.02 -3.40
C ARG A 93 -7.09 8.05 -3.30
N PHE A 94 -7.62 8.15 -2.08
CA PHE A 94 -9.06 8.27 -1.85
C PHE A 94 -9.65 9.50 -2.54
N ALA A 95 -9.02 10.67 -2.38
CA ALA A 95 -9.46 11.90 -3.03
C ALA A 95 -9.41 11.81 -4.56
N ALA A 96 -8.36 11.20 -5.12
CA ALA A 96 -8.22 11.00 -6.57
C ALA A 96 -9.32 10.08 -7.12
N TRP A 97 -9.63 8.97 -6.44
CA TRP A 97 -10.73 8.08 -6.81
C TRP A 97 -12.09 8.78 -6.75
N LEU A 98 -12.37 9.47 -5.64
CA LEU A 98 -13.61 10.23 -5.47
C LEU A 98 -13.77 11.28 -6.57
N PHE A 99 -12.72 12.03 -6.86
CA PHE A 99 -12.71 13.03 -7.93
C PHE A 99 -12.93 12.38 -9.30
N ALA A 100 -12.11 11.39 -9.67
CA ALA A 100 -12.15 10.78 -11.00
C ALA A 100 -13.52 10.17 -11.31
N VAL A 101 -14.11 9.44 -10.35
CA VAL A 101 -15.43 8.82 -10.52
C VAL A 101 -16.52 9.88 -10.59
N SER A 102 -16.58 10.81 -9.62
CA SER A 102 -17.63 11.85 -9.60
C SER A 102 -17.55 12.76 -10.83
N TYR A 103 -16.35 13.19 -11.22
CA TYR A 103 -16.09 14.01 -12.39
C TYR A 103 -16.53 13.30 -13.68
N THR A 104 -16.12 12.04 -13.87
CA THR A 104 -16.47 11.27 -15.06
C THR A 104 -17.98 11.11 -15.17
N VAL A 105 -18.68 10.80 -14.07
CA VAL A 105 -20.14 10.63 -14.09
C VAL A 105 -20.86 11.94 -14.45
N VAL A 106 -20.52 13.05 -13.78
CA VAL A 106 -21.15 14.36 -14.05
C VAL A 106 -20.86 14.83 -15.47
N ALA A 107 -19.59 14.77 -15.89
CA ALA A 107 -19.21 15.16 -17.24
C ALA A 107 -19.88 14.28 -18.30
N MET A 108 -19.92 12.96 -18.09
CA MET A 108 -20.58 12.03 -19.02
C MET A 108 -22.05 12.39 -19.25
N VAL A 109 -22.80 12.67 -18.17
CA VAL A 109 -24.22 13.07 -18.28
C VAL A 109 -24.35 14.37 -19.06
N ILE A 110 -23.53 15.38 -18.74
CA ILE A 110 -23.58 16.69 -19.41
C ILE A 110 -23.27 16.55 -20.90
N LEU A 111 -22.17 15.87 -21.26
CA LEU A 111 -21.78 15.63 -22.66
C LEU A 111 -22.87 14.86 -23.44
N MET A 112 -23.62 14.00 -22.76
CA MET A 112 -24.67 13.18 -23.38
C MET A 112 -26.02 13.90 -23.51
N VAL A 113 -26.29 14.91 -22.69
CA VAL A 113 -27.54 15.68 -22.73
C VAL A 113 -27.38 16.96 -23.57
N ASP A 114 -26.20 17.56 -23.59
CA ASP A 114 -25.94 18.84 -24.27
C ASP A 114 -26.22 18.74 -25.80
N PRO A 115 -26.89 19.74 -26.39
CA PRO A 115 -27.23 19.73 -27.80
C PRO A 115 -25.99 19.80 -28.68
N LEU A 116 -25.98 18.99 -29.74
CA LEU A 116 -24.90 19.01 -30.73
C LEU A 116 -25.23 20.00 -31.84
N THR A 117 -24.24 20.81 -32.22
CA THR A 117 -24.32 21.74 -33.34
C THR A 117 -23.53 21.25 -34.54
N GLY A 118 -23.79 21.84 -35.71
CA GLY A 118 -23.04 21.56 -36.93
C GLY A 118 -23.53 20.32 -37.69
N SER A 119 -22.75 19.90 -38.68
CA SER A 119 -23.07 18.79 -39.58
C SER A 119 -21.99 17.73 -39.54
N PHE A 120 -22.38 16.46 -39.57
CA PHE A 120 -21.44 15.35 -39.59
C PHE A 120 -21.18 14.86 -41.01
N ALA A 121 -19.93 14.48 -41.28
CA ALA A 121 -19.48 13.93 -42.55
C ALA A 121 -18.48 12.80 -42.29
N LYS A 122 -17.72 12.37 -43.30
CA LYS A 122 -16.62 11.39 -43.13
C LYS A 122 -15.32 11.99 -42.58
N LYS A 123 -15.30 13.29 -42.30
CA LYS A 123 -14.16 13.95 -41.65
C LYS A 123 -14.31 13.87 -40.14
N LEU A 124 -13.19 13.76 -39.44
CA LEU A 124 -13.17 13.76 -37.98
C LEU A 124 -13.85 15.05 -37.46
N PRO A 125 -14.94 14.94 -36.69
CA PRO A 125 -15.64 16.11 -36.14
C PRO A 125 -14.75 16.81 -35.10
N LYS A 126 -14.78 18.14 -35.09
CA LYS A 126 -14.03 18.94 -34.10
C LYS A 126 -14.94 19.27 -32.92
N PRO A 127 -14.49 19.08 -31.67
CA PRO A 127 -15.28 19.42 -30.50
C PRO A 127 -15.68 20.89 -30.46
N GLY A 128 -14.78 21.78 -30.90
CA GLY A 128 -15.00 23.22 -30.96
C GLY A 128 -16.16 23.67 -31.85
N ASP A 129 -16.48 22.87 -32.87
CA ASP A 129 -17.54 23.15 -33.85
C ASP A 129 -18.86 22.44 -33.50
N THR A 130 -18.83 21.50 -32.55
CA THR A 130 -19.92 20.54 -32.29
C THR A 130 -20.54 20.69 -30.91
N TYR A 131 -19.75 20.95 -29.87
CA TYR A 131 -20.23 21.20 -28.51
C TYR A 131 -20.27 22.69 -28.19
N ASP A 132 -21.21 23.08 -27.32
CA ASP A 132 -21.22 24.42 -26.74
C ASP A 132 -20.15 24.60 -25.65
N ALA A 133 -20.11 25.75 -24.98
CA ALA A 133 -19.08 26.11 -24.00
C ALA A 133 -18.99 25.14 -22.81
N LEU A 134 -20.12 24.66 -22.28
CA LEU A 134 -20.15 23.87 -21.05
C LEU A 134 -19.46 22.48 -21.21
N PRO A 135 -19.81 21.62 -22.20
CA PRO A 135 -19.09 20.35 -22.38
C PRO A 135 -17.61 20.55 -22.71
N ARG A 136 -17.27 21.59 -23.48
CA ARG A 136 -15.88 21.92 -23.80
C ARG A 136 -15.09 22.29 -22.54
N LEU A 137 -15.68 23.09 -21.65
CA LEU A 137 -15.05 23.46 -20.38
C LEU A 137 -14.81 22.22 -19.49
N LEU A 138 -15.72 21.25 -19.49
CA LEU A 138 -15.54 19.99 -18.75
C LEU A 138 -14.45 19.10 -19.38
N ILE A 139 -14.39 19.00 -20.70
CA ILE A 139 -13.29 18.27 -21.34
C ILE A 139 -11.95 18.96 -21.05
N ASP A 140 -11.90 20.28 -21.16
CA ASP A 140 -10.69 21.08 -20.97
C ASP A 140 -10.22 21.07 -19.52
N GLY A 141 -11.14 21.20 -18.56
CA GLY A 141 -10.85 21.07 -17.14
C GLY A 141 -10.29 19.68 -16.81
N GLY A 142 -10.88 18.62 -17.36
CA GLY A 142 -10.41 17.24 -17.17
C GLY A 142 -9.00 17.03 -17.71
N HIS A 143 -8.72 17.57 -18.91
CA HIS A 143 -7.38 17.54 -19.50
C HIS A 143 -6.36 18.32 -18.67
N VAL A 144 -6.70 19.53 -18.19
CA VAL A 144 -5.79 20.33 -17.36
C VAL A 144 -5.45 19.59 -16.07
N VAL A 145 -6.45 19.03 -15.38
CA VAL A 145 -6.23 18.23 -14.18
C VAL A 145 -5.36 17.01 -14.48
N ALA A 146 -5.65 16.29 -15.57
CA ALA A 146 -4.86 15.13 -15.98
C ALA A 146 -3.40 15.51 -16.28
N VAL A 147 -3.14 16.60 -17.01
CA VAL A 147 -1.79 17.07 -17.31
C VAL A 147 -1.04 17.46 -16.03
N ILE A 148 -1.68 18.19 -15.11
CA ILE A 148 -1.08 18.56 -13.83
C ILE A 148 -0.72 17.31 -13.02
N ALA A 149 -1.62 16.32 -12.96
CA ALA A 149 -1.38 15.06 -12.28
C ALA A 149 -0.21 14.29 -12.90
N LEU A 150 -0.19 14.12 -14.23
CA LEU A 150 0.88 13.41 -14.93
C LEU A 150 2.24 14.08 -14.74
N VAL A 151 2.30 15.41 -14.86
CA VAL A 151 3.53 16.20 -14.62
C VAL A 151 3.95 16.12 -13.16
N GLY A 152 3.01 16.25 -12.22
CA GLY A 152 3.28 16.14 -10.79
C GLY A 152 3.85 14.78 -10.40
N CYS A 153 3.21 13.68 -10.84
CA CYS A 153 3.68 12.33 -10.58
C CYS A 153 5.05 12.08 -11.22
N THR A 154 5.25 12.47 -12.49
CA THR A 154 6.55 12.33 -13.17
C THR A 154 7.64 13.13 -12.46
N GLY A 155 7.35 14.36 -12.04
CA GLY A 155 8.28 15.22 -11.33
C GLY A 155 8.66 14.70 -9.95
N VAL A 156 7.69 14.18 -9.18
CA VAL A 156 7.94 13.54 -7.88
C VAL A 156 8.81 12.30 -8.05
N THR A 157 8.52 11.43 -9.01
CA THR A 157 9.35 10.24 -9.26
C THR A 157 10.76 10.63 -9.71
N ALA A 158 10.90 11.60 -10.63
CA ALA A 158 12.20 12.11 -11.06
C ALA A 158 13.02 12.67 -9.89
N TRP A 159 12.36 13.40 -8.99
CA TRP A 159 13.00 13.93 -7.78
C TRP A 159 13.43 12.82 -6.83
N LEU A 160 12.58 11.82 -6.56
CA LEU A 160 12.93 10.67 -5.72
C LEU A 160 14.10 9.86 -6.32
N ALA A 161 14.05 9.58 -7.62
CA ALA A 161 15.12 8.88 -8.32
C ALA A 161 16.45 9.67 -8.28
N SER A 162 16.40 11.01 -8.36
CA SER A 162 17.60 11.85 -8.21
C SER A 162 18.24 11.74 -6.81
N LYS A 163 17.46 11.31 -5.81
CA LYS A 163 17.93 11.04 -4.44
C LYS A 163 18.37 9.59 -4.23
N GLN A 164 18.64 8.84 -5.30
CA GLN A 164 19.05 7.43 -5.26
C GLN A 164 17.98 6.48 -4.69
N ASP A 165 16.70 6.88 -4.72
CA ASP A 165 15.59 5.95 -4.49
C ASP A 165 15.51 4.97 -5.67
N ARG A 166 15.83 3.69 -5.39
CA ARG A 166 15.94 2.64 -6.40
C ARG A 166 14.60 2.31 -7.03
N GLU A 167 13.54 2.22 -6.23
CA GLU A 167 12.18 1.97 -6.70
C GLU A 167 11.73 3.07 -7.67
N ALA A 168 11.96 4.33 -7.28
CA ALA A 168 11.63 5.45 -8.15
C ALA A 168 12.41 5.41 -9.46
N GLY A 169 13.70 5.05 -9.42
CA GLY A 169 14.56 4.90 -10.59
C GLY A 169 14.06 3.85 -11.59
N GLU A 170 13.61 2.70 -11.10
CA GLU A 170 13.04 1.63 -11.94
C GLU A 170 11.71 2.04 -12.57
N LEU A 171 10.90 2.84 -11.86
CA LEU A 171 9.61 3.32 -12.33
C LEU A 171 9.69 4.53 -13.28
N LEU A 172 10.83 5.24 -13.38
CA LEU A 172 10.96 6.45 -14.20
C LEU A 172 10.61 6.23 -15.67
N ILE A 173 11.16 5.18 -16.29
CA ILE A 173 10.94 4.92 -17.72
C ILE A 173 9.46 4.59 -17.98
N PRO A 174 8.82 3.64 -17.26
CA PRO A 174 7.39 3.38 -17.40
C PRO A 174 6.54 4.64 -17.26
N ILE A 175 6.79 5.46 -16.24
CA ILE A 175 6.05 6.69 -15.96
C ILE A 175 6.22 7.71 -17.08
N ALA A 176 7.43 7.89 -17.59
CA ALA A 176 7.67 8.80 -18.70
C ALA A 176 6.90 8.37 -19.96
N LEU A 177 6.79 7.07 -20.22
CA LEU A 177 6.01 6.54 -21.34
C LEU A 177 4.51 6.75 -21.16
N VAL A 178 3.99 6.55 -19.94
CA VAL A 178 2.58 6.79 -19.61
C VAL A 178 2.25 8.29 -19.66
N ALA A 179 3.14 9.15 -19.19
CA ALA A 179 3.01 10.61 -19.31
C ALA A 179 3.00 11.05 -20.78
N LEU A 180 3.89 10.49 -21.62
CA LEU A 180 3.88 10.72 -23.06
C LEU A 180 2.56 10.25 -23.70
N ALA A 181 2.02 9.12 -23.26
CA ALA A 181 0.71 8.66 -23.71
C ALA A 181 -0.38 9.70 -23.41
N GLY A 182 -0.36 10.32 -22.22
CA GLY A 182 -1.27 11.41 -21.87
C GLY A 182 -1.18 12.60 -22.80
N VAL A 183 0.04 13.02 -23.19
CA VAL A 183 0.24 14.09 -24.19
C VAL A 183 -0.38 13.70 -25.53
N LEU A 184 -0.21 12.45 -25.97
CA LEU A 184 -0.79 11.97 -27.22
C LEU A 184 -2.32 11.88 -27.18
N VAL A 185 -2.91 11.46 -26.05
CA VAL A 185 -4.37 11.45 -25.87
C VAL A 185 -4.94 12.86 -26.00
N VAL A 186 -4.41 13.82 -25.23
CA VAL A 186 -4.87 15.22 -25.27
C VAL A 186 -4.68 15.82 -26.67
N SER A 187 -3.54 15.57 -27.31
CA SER A 187 -3.28 16.10 -28.66
C SER A 187 -4.22 15.48 -29.71
N GLY A 188 -4.56 14.19 -29.56
CA GLY A 188 -5.45 13.46 -30.46
C GLY A 188 -6.92 13.85 -30.35
N THR A 189 -7.37 14.34 -29.20
CA THR A 189 -8.80 14.64 -28.95
C THR A 189 -9.18 16.09 -29.19
N ARG A 190 -8.24 17.03 -29.08
CA ARG A 190 -8.52 18.48 -29.12
C ARG A 190 -8.78 19.06 -30.51
N GLY A 191 -8.74 18.24 -31.56
CA GLY A 191 -8.96 18.70 -32.93
C GLY A 191 -7.79 19.51 -33.52
N PHE A 192 -6.62 19.47 -32.88
CA PHE A 192 -5.37 20.06 -33.39
C PHE A 192 -4.76 19.23 -34.52
N LEU A 193 -5.00 17.92 -34.51
CA LEU A 193 -4.46 16.98 -35.48
C LEU A 193 -5.49 16.64 -36.57
N PRO A 194 -5.05 16.46 -37.82
CA PRO A 194 -5.89 15.88 -38.86
C PRO A 194 -6.23 14.42 -38.51
N GLY A 195 -7.36 13.94 -39.04
CA GLY A 195 -7.91 12.59 -38.77
C GLY A 195 -6.87 11.45 -38.66
N PRO A 196 -6.03 11.20 -39.67
CA PRO A 196 -5.05 10.11 -39.60
C PRO A 196 -4.00 10.29 -38.51
N LEU A 197 -3.56 11.54 -38.23
CA LEU A 197 -2.60 11.79 -37.15
C LEU A 197 -3.24 11.64 -35.77
N ALA A 198 -4.51 12.01 -35.61
CA ALA A 198 -5.25 11.77 -34.37
C ALA A 198 -5.38 10.26 -34.09
N VAL A 199 -5.68 9.46 -35.11
CA VAL A 199 -5.72 7.98 -35.01
C VAL A 199 -4.37 7.41 -34.59
N ILE A 200 -3.27 7.86 -35.21
CA ILE A 200 -1.92 7.40 -34.87
C ILE A 200 -1.58 7.78 -33.43
N ALA A 201 -1.88 9.02 -33.02
CA ALA A 201 -1.63 9.49 -31.67
C ALA A 201 -2.39 8.65 -30.61
N LEU A 202 -3.67 8.39 -30.82
CA LEU A 202 -4.47 7.58 -29.89
C LEU A 202 -4.07 6.10 -29.88
N GLY A 203 -3.75 5.52 -31.04
CA GLY A 203 -3.23 4.15 -31.12
C GLY A 203 -1.87 4.01 -30.44
N ALA A 204 -0.96 4.97 -30.64
CA ALA A 204 0.33 5.03 -29.96
C ALA A 204 0.16 5.23 -28.46
N ALA A 205 -0.78 6.07 -28.02
CA ALA A 205 -1.11 6.24 -26.61
C ALA A 205 -1.56 4.91 -25.98
N ALA A 206 -2.47 4.17 -26.62
CA ALA A 206 -2.90 2.87 -26.13
C ALA A 206 -1.72 1.88 -26.00
N GLY A 207 -0.82 1.86 -26.98
CA GLY A 207 0.40 1.05 -26.93
C GLY A 207 1.35 1.45 -25.79
N LEU A 208 1.56 2.75 -25.58
CA LEU A 208 2.41 3.28 -24.51
C LEU A 208 1.83 3.01 -23.12
N VAL A 209 0.52 3.16 -22.94
CA VAL A 209 -0.16 2.83 -21.67
C VAL A 209 0.01 1.35 -21.35
N TRP A 210 -0.27 0.46 -22.30
CA TRP A 210 -0.09 -0.98 -22.10
C TRP A 210 1.36 -1.35 -21.80
N TYR A 211 2.30 -0.81 -22.59
CA TYR A 211 3.71 -1.12 -22.43
C TYR A 211 4.28 -0.58 -21.11
N GLY A 212 3.92 0.66 -20.75
CA GLY A 212 4.26 1.26 -19.46
C GLY A 212 3.68 0.44 -18.32
N ALA A 213 2.39 0.07 -18.40
CA ALA A 213 1.74 -0.76 -17.40
C ALA A 213 2.47 -2.09 -17.19
N MET A 214 2.82 -2.80 -18.26
CA MET A 214 3.50 -4.10 -18.16
C MET A 214 4.85 -4.01 -17.42
N ARG A 215 5.53 -2.86 -17.49
CA ARG A 215 6.80 -2.62 -16.80
C ARG A 215 6.66 -2.12 -15.37
N THR A 216 5.45 -1.81 -14.92
CA THR A 216 5.18 -1.46 -13.52
C THR A 216 4.74 -2.66 -12.69
N ILE A 217 4.58 -3.82 -13.33
CA ILE A 217 4.14 -5.03 -12.64
C ILE A 217 5.32 -5.59 -11.85
N PRO A 218 5.16 -5.86 -10.55
CA PRO A 218 6.20 -6.51 -9.76
C PRO A 218 6.51 -7.90 -10.34
N VAL A 219 7.80 -8.19 -10.51
CA VAL A 219 8.26 -9.52 -10.89
C VAL A 219 8.22 -10.37 -9.62
N TYR A 220 7.29 -11.33 -9.57
CA TYR A 220 7.32 -12.37 -8.55
C TYR A 220 8.36 -13.40 -9.00
N ASP A 221 9.50 -13.46 -8.30
CA ASP A 221 10.47 -14.53 -8.51
C ASP A 221 9.85 -15.85 -8.02
N ASP A 222 9.27 -16.62 -8.93
CA ASP A 222 8.84 -18.00 -8.68
C ASP A 222 10.06 -18.97 -8.59
N GLU A 223 11.30 -18.46 -8.65
CA GLU A 223 12.56 -19.21 -8.55
C GLU A 223 13.32 -18.86 -7.26
N GLY A 224 12.81 -19.31 -6.12
CA GLY A 224 13.47 -19.21 -4.81
C GLY A 224 13.35 -20.51 -4.01
N TYR A 225 13.71 -21.64 -4.61
CA TYR A 225 13.81 -22.92 -3.90
C TYR A 225 15.19 -23.13 -3.30
N ASP A 226 15.83 -22.10 -2.75
CA ASP A 226 17.09 -22.24 -2.00
C ASP A 226 16.93 -21.50 -0.66
N GLY A 227 17.12 -22.23 0.43
CA GLY A 227 16.79 -21.80 1.79
C GLY A 227 17.70 -20.70 2.34
N GLU A 228 17.47 -19.47 1.92
CA GLU A 228 17.96 -18.26 2.59
C GLU A 228 16.89 -17.72 3.55
N PRO A 229 17.28 -17.20 4.73
CA PRO A 229 16.33 -16.61 5.67
C PRO A 229 15.68 -15.38 5.03
N PHE A 230 14.36 -15.41 5.00
CA PHE A 230 13.45 -14.37 4.55
C PHE A 230 13.76 -13.02 5.22
N ASP A 231 14.48 -12.14 4.52
CA ASP A 231 14.45 -10.70 4.79
C ASP A 231 13.14 -10.16 4.22
N GLY A 232 12.21 -9.86 5.12
CA GLY A 232 10.84 -9.50 4.79
C GLY A 232 10.73 -8.10 4.22
N GLU A 233 10.68 -8.00 2.89
CA GLU A 233 10.08 -6.88 2.17
C GLU A 233 9.04 -7.46 1.21
N ASP A 234 7.85 -7.75 1.76
CA ASP A 234 6.65 -7.95 0.94
C ASP A 234 6.36 -6.63 0.19
N PRO A 235 6.15 -6.64 -1.14
CA PRO A 235 5.88 -5.40 -1.87
C PRO A 235 4.52 -4.84 -1.44
N ALA A 236 4.55 -3.58 -0.99
CA ALA A 236 3.44 -2.83 -0.41
C ALA A 236 2.18 -2.91 -1.28
N THR A 237 1.31 -3.88 -0.97
CA THR A 237 -0.10 -3.80 -1.36
C THR A 237 -0.70 -2.69 -0.52
N GLY A 238 -1.32 -1.71 -1.18
CA GLY A 238 -1.61 -0.38 -0.64
C GLY A 238 -2.66 -0.29 0.48
N TYR A 239 -2.59 -1.15 1.50
CA TYR A 239 -3.33 -1.10 2.77
C TYR A 239 -2.41 -1.25 4.00
N GLU A 240 -1.08 -1.32 3.85
CA GLU A 240 -0.19 -1.36 5.01
C GLU A 240 0.01 0.02 5.63
N GLU A 241 -0.45 0.15 6.87
CA GLU A 241 -0.30 1.32 7.72
C GLU A 241 1.16 1.43 8.17
N GLN A 242 1.85 2.51 7.78
CA GLN A 242 3.29 2.64 7.97
C GLN A 242 3.64 3.03 9.41
N GLY A 243 4.28 2.11 10.13
CA GLY A 243 4.96 2.36 11.40
C GLY A 243 6.13 3.33 11.24
N HIS A 244 6.37 4.12 12.30
CA HIS A 244 7.46 5.08 12.42
C HIS A 244 8.82 4.52 11.95
N ASN A 245 9.49 5.26 11.07
CA ASN A 245 10.89 5.06 10.69
C ASN A 245 11.80 5.06 11.94
N ALA A 246 12.25 3.89 12.36
CA ALA A 246 13.42 3.76 13.23
C ALA A 246 14.69 3.71 12.35
N PRO A 247 15.81 4.33 12.76
CA PRO A 247 17.06 4.23 12.01
C PRO A 247 17.55 2.76 11.96
N PRO A 248 18.22 2.34 10.88
CA PRO A 248 18.79 1.01 10.79
C PRO A 248 19.82 0.78 11.91
N PRO A 249 19.93 -0.46 12.45
CA PRO A 249 20.99 -0.79 13.39
C PRO A 249 22.36 -0.68 12.68
N PRO A 250 23.42 -0.28 13.39
CA PRO A 250 24.76 -0.17 12.80
C PRO A 250 25.30 -1.56 12.40
N GLU A 251 25.77 -1.68 11.16
CA GLU A 251 26.48 -2.85 10.64
C GLU A 251 27.77 -3.13 11.45
N PRO A 252 28.10 -4.40 11.73
CA PRO A 252 29.42 -4.77 12.24
C PRO A 252 30.48 -4.53 11.16
N ALA A 253 31.47 -3.68 11.45
CA ALA A 253 32.59 -3.40 10.54
C ALA A 253 33.37 -4.69 10.20
N ALA A 254 33.67 -4.86 8.91
CA ALA A 254 34.51 -5.94 8.42
C ALA A 254 35.93 -5.87 9.02
N ALA A 255 36.41 -6.99 9.57
CA ALA A 255 37.78 -7.10 10.08
C ALA A 255 38.81 -6.99 8.93
N PRO A 256 39.97 -6.34 9.14
CA PRO A 256 41.00 -6.25 8.10
C PRO A 256 41.60 -7.62 7.80
N ALA A 257 41.67 -7.97 6.52
CA ALA A 257 42.35 -9.17 6.05
C ALA A 257 43.87 -9.05 6.22
N GLY A 258 44.47 -10.02 6.92
CA GLY A 258 45.91 -10.27 6.84
C GLY A 258 46.60 -10.47 8.19
N MET A 259 46.47 -11.64 8.81
CA MET A 259 47.48 -12.19 9.72
C MET A 259 47.53 -13.72 9.58
N PRO A 260 48.72 -14.35 9.55
CA PRO A 260 48.83 -15.81 9.46
C PRO A 260 48.42 -16.46 10.78
N ALA A 261 47.72 -17.60 10.69
CA ALA A 261 47.20 -18.35 11.82
C ALA A 261 48.31 -18.81 12.78
N PRO A 262 48.23 -18.53 14.10
CA PRO A 262 49.12 -19.13 15.07
C PRO A 262 48.55 -20.47 15.58
N GLN A 263 49.46 -21.43 15.73
CA GLN A 263 49.22 -22.79 16.18
C GLN A 263 48.56 -22.85 17.57
N ARG A 264 47.70 -23.87 17.72
CA ARG A 264 47.06 -24.32 18.95
C ARG A 264 48.14 -24.82 19.94
N GLY A 265 48.39 -24.05 20.99
CA GLY A 265 49.24 -24.45 22.11
C GLY A 265 49.28 -23.39 23.21
N ASP A 266 48.78 -23.76 24.39
CA ASP A 266 48.97 -23.18 25.72
C ASP A 266 49.00 -21.65 25.90
N LEU A 267 47.95 -21.10 26.52
CA LEU A 267 48.05 -19.79 27.18
C LEU A 267 47.48 -19.82 28.61
N ARG A 268 48.46 -19.69 29.51
CA ARG A 268 48.44 -19.37 30.93
C ARG A 268 47.93 -17.94 31.13
N PHE A 269 47.06 -17.73 32.11
CA PHE A 269 46.52 -16.41 32.49
C PHE A 269 47.56 -15.57 33.26
N PRO A 270 47.75 -14.28 32.90
CA PRO A 270 48.34 -13.27 33.78
C PRO A 270 47.26 -12.37 34.43
N ASP A 271 47.50 -12.02 35.70
CA ASP A 271 46.67 -11.17 36.57
C ASP A 271 46.45 -9.73 36.06
N PRO A 272 45.35 -9.07 36.46
CA PRO A 272 45.06 -7.69 36.08
C PRO A 272 45.83 -6.71 36.97
N SER A 273 46.60 -5.82 36.35
CA SER A 273 47.06 -4.61 37.03
C SER A 273 46.92 -3.38 36.13
N ALA A 274 46.39 -2.33 36.77
CA ALA A 274 46.52 -0.91 36.47
C ALA A 274 45.94 -0.36 35.14
N ALA A 275 44.73 0.17 35.27
CA ALA A 275 44.33 1.54 34.94
C ALA A 275 44.85 2.20 33.65
N GLU A 276 43.93 2.45 32.71
CA GLU A 276 43.88 3.71 31.97
C GLU A 276 42.41 4.05 31.59
N GLU A 277 42.01 5.27 31.91
CA GLU A 277 40.65 5.81 31.93
C GLU A 277 40.04 5.98 30.53
N MET A 278 38.82 5.44 30.31
CA MET A 278 37.98 5.86 29.19
C MET A 278 37.12 7.06 29.59
N ARG A 279 37.43 8.21 28.97
CA ARG A 279 36.77 9.51 29.14
C ARG A 279 35.52 9.58 28.25
N PHE A 280 34.35 9.86 28.83
CA PHE A 280 33.09 10.07 28.09
C PHE A 280 32.86 11.56 27.79
N PRO A 281 32.26 11.93 26.63
CA PRO A 281 31.85 13.31 26.34
C PRO A 281 30.61 13.75 27.14
N GLU A 282 30.57 15.04 27.48
CA GLU A 282 29.57 15.68 28.35
C GLU A 282 28.27 16.07 27.62
N ALA A 283 27.16 16.09 28.34
CA ALA A 283 25.81 16.39 27.83
C ALA A 283 25.56 17.90 27.59
N PRO A 284 24.72 18.31 26.62
CA PRO A 284 24.44 19.72 26.35
C PRO A 284 23.44 20.33 27.35
N PRO A 285 23.47 21.66 27.58
CA PRO A 285 22.66 22.34 28.59
C PRO A 285 21.20 22.60 28.15
N PRO A 286 20.26 22.77 29.09
CA PRO A 286 18.86 23.05 28.79
C PRO A 286 18.63 24.51 28.42
N THR A 287 17.79 24.76 27.41
CA THR A 287 17.30 26.11 27.06
C THR A 287 15.94 26.36 27.72
N THR A 288 15.88 27.39 28.54
CA THR A 288 14.67 27.93 29.17
C THR A 288 13.93 28.86 28.22
N VAL A 289 12.61 28.72 28.10
CA VAL A 289 11.73 29.80 27.69
C VAL A 289 10.56 29.84 28.66
N ASP A 290 10.56 30.83 29.55
CA ASP A 290 9.40 31.21 30.34
C ASP A 290 9.05 32.67 29.99
N GLY A 291 7.77 32.90 29.69
CA GLY A 291 7.26 34.11 29.07
C GLY A 291 5.88 34.46 29.60
N MET A 292 5.86 35.00 30.82
CA MET A 292 4.97 36.08 31.30
C MET A 292 3.44 35.88 31.23
N ARG A 293 2.81 35.66 32.40
CA ARG A 293 2.20 36.74 33.22
C ARG A 293 1.44 36.18 34.43
N SER A 294 1.78 36.71 35.61
CA SER A 294 1.03 36.57 36.86
C SER A 294 0.25 37.86 37.14
N ALA A 295 -0.83 37.75 37.94
CA ALA A 295 -1.12 38.51 39.18
C ALA A 295 -2.64 38.80 39.39
N PRO A 296 -3.10 39.21 40.60
CA PRO A 296 -3.02 38.48 41.89
C PRO A 296 -4.27 38.68 42.80
N VAL A 297 -4.58 37.79 43.76
CA VAL A 297 -5.21 38.15 45.08
C VAL A 297 -5.09 36.96 46.08
N PRO A 298 -5.23 37.15 47.42
CA PRO A 298 -4.19 36.77 48.39
C PRO A 298 -4.62 35.71 49.43
N GLU A 299 -3.62 35.20 50.14
CA GLU A 299 -3.73 34.38 51.35
C GLU A 299 -4.51 35.07 52.48
N GLN A 300 -5.57 34.40 52.97
CA GLN A 300 -5.97 34.33 54.39
C GLN A 300 -7.23 33.45 54.53
N ALA A 301 -7.10 32.30 55.22
CA ALA A 301 -8.09 31.65 56.10
C ALA A 301 -7.71 30.16 56.26
N ILE A 302 -7.07 29.78 57.37
CA ILE A 302 -7.72 29.12 58.52
C ILE A 302 -7.99 27.61 58.27
N GLN A 303 -7.06 26.83 58.84
CA GLN A 303 -7.28 25.70 59.76
C GLN A 303 -8.21 24.53 59.41
N ALA A 304 -7.73 23.39 59.90
CA ALA A 304 -8.43 22.17 60.26
C ALA A 304 -8.71 21.21 59.08
N ALA A 305 -8.32 19.94 59.13
CA ALA A 305 -8.27 19.09 60.31
C ALA A 305 -7.26 17.93 60.17
N SER A 306 -6.68 17.56 61.33
CA SER A 306 -6.37 16.19 61.80
C SER A 306 -5.54 15.29 60.87
N GLY A 307 -4.29 14.92 61.19
CA GLY A 307 -3.85 14.29 62.45
C GLY A 307 -4.49 12.89 62.56
N ILE A 308 -3.75 11.80 62.39
CA ILE A 308 -3.11 11.07 63.50
C ILE A 308 -2.03 10.08 62.97
N PRO A 309 -1.02 9.73 63.81
CA PRO A 309 0.35 9.40 63.42
C PRO A 309 0.83 7.97 63.78
N GLY A 310 1.98 7.54 63.24
CA GLY A 310 2.67 6.30 63.64
C GLY A 310 3.95 5.96 62.87
N LEU A 311 5.07 6.56 63.30
CA LEU A 311 6.54 6.27 63.20
C LEU A 311 7.05 4.91 62.62
N PRO A 312 8.38 4.74 62.32
CA PRO A 312 9.45 5.70 62.01
C PRO A 312 10.30 5.32 60.76
N ALA A 313 11.21 6.22 60.39
CA ALA A 313 12.26 5.99 59.39
C ALA A 313 13.32 4.96 59.85
N GLY A 314 13.82 4.14 58.92
CA GLY A 314 14.98 3.27 59.11
C GLY A 314 15.44 2.58 57.81
N LEU A 315 16.50 3.11 57.18
CA LEU A 315 17.40 2.41 56.24
C LEU A 315 18.29 1.41 57.04
N PRO A 316 19.06 0.43 56.48
CA PRO A 316 19.62 0.36 55.10
C PRO A 316 19.73 -1.04 54.43
N GLY A 317 19.98 -1.05 53.12
CA GLY A 317 20.89 -2.00 52.45
C GLY A 317 20.44 -3.45 52.18
N ALA A 318 20.15 -3.77 50.90
CA ALA A 318 20.43 -5.08 50.32
C ALA A 318 20.73 -4.94 48.81
N LEU A 319 21.77 -5.64 48.39
CA LEU A 319 22.50 -5.55 47.12
C LEU A 319 21.69 -5.98 45.86
N PRO A 320 22.17 -5.59 44.66
CA PRO A 320 21.49 -5.83 43.38
C PRO A 320 21.75 -7.25 42.88
N GLY A 321 20.73 -7.91 42.32
CA GLY A 321 20.95 -9.22 41.69
C GLY A 321 19.69 -10.01 41.42
N GLY A 322 19.08 -9.76 40.27
CA GLY A 322 18.05 -10.61 39.67
C GLY A 322 17.27 -9.81 38.64
N PRO A 323 17.14 -10.25 37.37
CA PRO A 323 16.18 -9.63 36.46
C PRO A 323 14.80 -9.70 37.12
N PRO A 324 14.00 -8.62 37.10
CA PRO A 324 12.67 -8.67 37.69
C PRO A 324 11.91 -9.80 37.02
N GLY A 325 11.50 -10.79 37.81
CA GLY A 325 10.55 -11.80 37.34
C GLY A 325 9.31 -11.05 36.87
N ARG A 326 9.13 -10.94 35.54
CA ARG A 326 7.96 -10.30 34.95
C ARG A 326 6.73 -11.03 35.47
N SER A 327 5.84 -10.28 36.10
CA SER A 327 4.57 -10.82 36.58
C SER A 327 3.84 -11.48 35.42
N ALA A 328 3.22 -12.64 35.66
CA ALA A 328 2.46 -13.39 34.66
C ALA A 328 1.32 -12.57 34.00
N GLY A 329 1.01 -11.39 34.55
CA GLY A 329 0.02 -10.44 34.05
C GLY A 329 0.52 -9.22 33.27
N ASP A 330 1.82 -9.03 33.08
CA ASP A 330 2.35 -7.89 32.32
C ASP A 330 2.24 -8.15 30.80
N LEU A 331 1.33 -7.43 30.14
CA LEU A 331 1.10 -7.45 28.69
C LEU A 331 1.55 -6.15 28.01
N SER A 332 2.39 -5.34 28.66
CA SER A 332 2.92 -4.10 28.08
C SER A 332 3.74 -4.31 26.82
N ALA A 333 4.32 -5.51 26.65
CA ALA A 333 5.06 -5.94 25.47
C ALA A 333 4.24 -6.77 24.47
N ALA A 334 2.93 -6.95 24.71
CA ALA A 334 2.11 -7.86 23.92
C ALA A 334 1.92 -7.37 22.48
N CYS A 335 2.10 -8.30 21.54
CA CYS A 335 1.84 -8.10 20.12
C CYS A 335 0.72 -9.02 19.66
N GLY A 336 -0.13 -8.51 18.76
CA GLY A 336 -1.23 -9.26 18.19
C GLY A 336 -1.11 -9.38 16.67
N GLN A 337 -1.87 -10.31 16.11
CA GLN A 337 -2.01 -10.48 14.67
C GLN A 337 -3.46 -10.83 14.35
N ILE A 338 -4.02 -10.16 13.35
CA ILE A 338 -5.26 -10.57 12.71
C ILE A 338 -4.94 -11.18 11.36
N THR A 339 -5.48 -12.36 11.08
CA THR A 339 -5.39 -12.97 9.75
C THR A 339 -6.79 -13.25 9.23
N VAL A 340 -7.13 -12.64 8.10
CA VAL A 340 -8.43 -12.82 7.42
C VAL A 340 -8.24 -13.73 6.23
N TYR A 341 -8.89 -14.89 6.27
CA TYR A 341 -8.99 -15.82 5.15
C TYR A 341 -10.34 -15.66 4.47
N THR A 342 -10.32 -15.34 3.17
CA THR A 342 -11.50 -15.45 2.30
C THR A 342 -11.49 -16.84 1.69
N LEU A 343 -12.54 -17.63 1.90
CA LEU A 343 -12.57 -19.03 1.47
C LEU A 343 -13.16 -19.20 0.07
N LEU A 344 -12.76 -20.28 -0.58
CA LEU A 344 -13.45 -20.80 -1.77
C LEU A 344 -14.81 -21.40 -1.36
N GLU A 345 -15.84 -21.13 -2.17
CA GLU A 345 -17.19 -21.67 -1.95
C GLU A 345 -17.17 -23.21 -1.93
N GLY A 346 -17.81 -23.81 -0.92
CA GLY A 346 -17.86 -25.28 -0.74
C GLY A 346 -16.60 -25.90 -0.14
N ARG A 347 -15.63 -25.09 0.32
CA ARG A 347 -14.38 -25.53 0.95
C ARG A 347 -14.28 -25.19 2.43
N GLU A 348 -15.35 -24.64 3.01
CA GLU A 348 -15.45 -24.16 4.38
C GLU A 348 -15.20 -25.27 5.38
N ASP A 349 -15.92 -26.39 5.28
CA ASP A 349 -15.78 -27.54 6.17
C ASP A 349 -14.37 -28.12 6.18
N ALA A 350 -13.68 -28.10 5.03
CA ALA A 350 -12.31 -28.59 4.92
C ALA A 350 -11.33 -27.65 5.61
N PHE A 351 -11.50 -26.33 5.43
CA PHE A 351 -10.71 -25.32 6.10
C PHE A 351 -10.93 -25.32 7.62
N ASP A 352 -12.17 -25.52 8.06
CA ASP A 352 -12.53 -25.56 9.48
C ASP A 352 -11.89 -26.76 10.19
N ARG A 353 -11.77 -27.92 9.53
CA ARG A 353 -11.02 -29.08 10.06
C ARG A 353 -9.53 -28.77 10.25
N LEU A 354 -8.91 -28.09 9.28
CA LEU A 354 -7.50 -27.67 9.39
C LEU A 354 -7.32 -26.66 10.54
N THR A 355 -8.31 -25.77 10.72
CA THR A 355 -8.34 -24.80 11.81
C THR A 355 -8.44 -25.49 13.17
N ASP A 356 -9.32 -26.49 13.31
CA ASP A 356 -9.46 -27.26 14.55
C ASP A 356 -8.14 -27.94 14.95
N ASP A 357 -7.43 -28.52 13.98
CA ASP A 357 -6.15 -29.16 14.23
C ASP A 357 -5.05 -28.15 14.58
N LEU A 358 -5.07 -26.97 13.95
CA LEU A 358 -4.18 -25.85 14.29
C LEU A 358 -4.40 -25.38 15.74
N VAL A 359 -5.66 -25.14 16.14
CA VAL A 359 -6.02 -24.66 17.48
C VAL A 359 -5.66 -25.71 18.55
N LYS A 360 -5.86 -27.01 18.26
CA LYS A 360 -5.42 -28.09 19.15
C LYS A 360 -3.90 -28.09 19.33
N GLY A 361 -3.15 -27.92 18.24
CA GLY A 361 -1.69 -27.82 18.27
C GLY A 361 -1.20 -26.63 19.11
N ALA A 362 -1.75 -25.44 18.86
CA ALA A 362 -1.44 -24.23 19.59
C ALA A 362 -1.72 -24.37 21.10
N ARG A 363 -2.88 -24.91 21.48
CA ARG A 363 -3.24 -25.12 22.89
C ARG A 363 -2.27 -26.03 23.65
N GLY A 364 -1.67 -27.01 22.98
CA GLY A 364 -0.72 -27.95 23.60
C GLY A 364 0.73 -27.48 23.61
N ALA A 365 1.13 -26.66 22.64
CA ALA A 365 2.53 -26.33 22.38
C ALA A 365 2.90 -24.86 22.69
N GLU A 366 1.93 -23.98 22.92
CA GLU A 366 2.16 -22.53 22.99
C GLU A 366 1.66 -21.90 24.30
N PRO A 367 2.45 -21.98 25.39
CA PRO A 367 2.06 -21.41 26.68
C PRO A 367 2.05 -19.87 26.70
N ASP A 368 2.79 -19.22 25.78
CA ASP A 368 2.91 -17.77 25.68
C ASP A 368 1.90 -17.12 24.70
N THR A 369 1.06 -17.94 24.07
CA THR A 369 -0.06 -17.49 23.25
C THR A 369 -1.25 -17.21 24.15
N VAL A 370 -1.54 -15.92 24.32
CA VAL A 370 -2.55 -15.41 25.26
C VAL A 370 -3.95 -15.58 24.68
N VAL A 371 -4.13 -15.29 23.39
CA VAL A 371 -5.37 -15.55 22.67
C VAL A 371 -5.03 -16.17 21.33
N PHE A 372 -5.73 -17.24 20.97
CA PHE A 372 -5.70 -17.82 19.64
C PHE A 372 -7.12 -18.25 19.28
N ALA A 373 -7.81 -17.41 18.53
CA ALA A 373 -9.23 -17.58 18.23
C ALA A 373 -9.48 -17.45 16.73
N CYS A 374 -10.25 -18.37 16.16
CA CYS A 374 -10.80 -18.24 14.82
C CYS A 374 -12.28 -17.89 14.91
N HIS A 375 -12.71 -16.91 14.13
CA HIS A 375 -14.08 -16.46 14.04
C HIS A 375 -14.63 -16.69 12.63
N GLU A 376 -15.87 -17.13 12.56
CA GLU A 376 -16.66 -17.07 11.34
C GLU A 376 -17.32 -15.70 11.20
N VAL A 377 -17.26 -15.12 9.99
CA VAL A 377 -17.95 -13.87 9.67
C VAL A 377 -19.38 -14.17 9.24
N VAL A 378 -20.35 -13.77 10.05
CA VAL A 378 -21.78 -13.94 9.75
C VAL A 378 -22.23 -12.86 8.74
N ASN A 379 -23.07 -13.23 7.78
CA ASN A 379 -23.65 -12.35 6.73
C ASN A 379 -22.64 -11.72 5.77
N ALA A 380 -21.46 -12.31 5.59
CA ALA A 380 -20.53 -11.88 4.55
C ALA A 380 -20.99 -12.38 3.16
N PRO A 381 -20.78 -11.61 2.08
CA PRO A 381 -21.10 -12.04 0.72
C PRO A 381 -20.23 -13.21 0.24
N THR A 382 -19.06 -13.41 0.86
CA THR A 382 -18.20 -14.58 0.68
C THR A 382 -17.85 -15.18 2.05
N PRO A 383 -17.66 -16.51 2.17
CA PRO A 383 -17.31 -17.13 3.44
C PRO A 383 -15.93 -16.66 3.90
N GLN A 384 -15.84 -16.18 5.15
CA GLN A 384 -14.59 -15.68 5.72
C GLN A 384 -14.32 -16.26 7.11
N ARG A 385 -13.03 -16.42 7.41
CA ARG A 385 -12.50 -16.84 8.72
C ARG A 385 -11.48 -15.82 9.20
N ILE A 386 -11.68 -15.28 10.41
CA ILE A 386 -10.81 -14.27 11.01
C ILE A 386 -10.11 -14.87 12.22
N PHE A 387 -8.80 -15.03 12.11
CA PHE A 387 -7.95 -15.36 13.24
C PHE A 387 -7.60 -14.09 14.00
N TYR A 388 -7.81 -14.11 15.32
CA TYR A 388 -7.26 -13.14 16.25
C TYR A 388 -6.27 -13.86 17.16
N GLN A 389 -5.02 -13.41 17.10
CA GLN A 389 -3.91 -13.98 17.83
C GLN A 389 -3.29 -12.89 18.70
N LEU A 390 -3.04 -13.19 19.96
CA LEU A 390 -2.38 -12.30 20.91
C LEU A 390 -1.28 -13.07 21.63
N PHE A 391 -0.07 -12.53 21.59
CA PHE A 391 1.12 -13.12 22.18
C PHE A 391 1.64 -12.22 23.30
N ARG A 392 2.33 -12.82 24.28
CA ARG A 392 2.91 -12.08 25.41
C ARG A 392 3.96 -11.05 24.97
N ASP A 393 4.74 -11.39 23.95
CA ASP A 393 5.74 -10.53 23.34
C ASP A 393 6.08 -10.98 21.90
N GLU A 394 6.94 -10.22 21.24
CA GLU A 394 7.39 -10.48 19.86
C GLU A 394 8.19 -11.79 19.73
N ALA A 395 8.87 -12.22 20.81
CA ALA A 395 9.60 -13.48 20.80
C ALA A 395 8.64 -14.69 20.77
N ALA A 396 7.51 -14.60 21.49
CA ALA A 396 6.45 -15.60 21.44
C ALA A 396 5.80 -15.69 20.04
N LEU A 397 5.58 -14.54 19.37
CA LEU A 397 5.12 -14.51 17.98
C LEU A 397 6.14 -15.15 17.02
N ALA A 398 7.43 -14.83 17.17
CA ALA A 398 8.49 -15.41 16.35
C ALA A 398 8.63 -16.93 16.56
N ALA A 399 8.42 -17.41 17.79
CA ALA A 399 8.38 -18.83 18.10
C ALA A 399 7.16 -19.51 17.44
N HIS A 400 5.96 -18.92 17.57
CA HIS A 400 4.73 -19.40 16.93
C HIS A 400 4.91 -19.60 15.43
N ARG A 401 5.50 -18.60 14.72
CA ARG A 401 5.75 -18.64 13.27
C ARG A 401 6.60 -19.83 12.82
N ARG A 402 7.42 -20.41 13.71
CA ARG A 402 8.33 -21.52 13.38
C ARG A 402 7.72 -22.90 13.63
N LEU A 403 6.57 -22.98 14.31
CA LEU A 403 6.03 -24.25 14.79
C LEU A 403 5.47 -25.13 13.66
N PRO A 404 5.61 -26.47 13.78
CA PRO A 404 5.22 -27.40 12.72
C PRO A 404 3.72 -27.35 12.37
N HIS A 405 2.83 -27.17 13.35
CA HIS A 405 1.38 -27.12 13.10
C HIS A 405 0.97 -25.89 12.30
N LEU A 406 1.60 -24.73 12.52
CA LEU A 406 1.34 -23.54 11.72
C LEU A 406 1.85 -23.69 10.27
N LYS A 407 3.06 -24.24 10.10
CA LYS A 407 3.61 -24.52 8.76
C LYS A 407 2.71 -25.48 7.98
N ARG A 408 2.24 -26.54 8.64
CA ARG A 408 1.31 -27.51 8.06
C ARG A 408 -0.01 -26.85 7.66
N PHE A 409 -0.62 -26.08 8.56
CA PHE A 409 -1.84 -25.33 8.27
C PHE A 409 -1.66 -24.38 7.09
N THR A 410 -0.56 -23.64 7.05
CA THR A 410 -0.29 -22.69 5.95
C THR A 410 -0.15 -23.40 4.60
N ALA A 411 0.49 -24.57 4.57
CA ALA A 411 0.61 -25.36 3.35
C ALA A 411 -0.74 -25.98 2.92
N GLU A 412 -1.47 -26.58 3.85
CA GLU A 412 -2.71 -27.32 3.55
C GLU A 412 -3.92 -26.41 3.34
N SER A 413 -3.93 -25.18 3.88
CA SER A 413 -5.04 -24.24 3.73
C SER A 413 -5.07 -23.51 2.37
N ARG A 414 -3.91 -23.35 1.70
CA ARG A 414 -3.78 -22.69 0.38
C ARG A 414 -4.85 -23.11 -0.66
N PRO A 415 -5.15 -24.40 -0.90
CA PRO A 415 -6.15 -24.83 -1.87
C PRO A 415 -7.62 -24.59 -1.46
N HIS A 416 -7.85 -23.97 -0.31
CA HIS A 416 -9.18 -23.65 0.23
C HIS A 416 -9.46 -22.15 0.32
N VAL A 417 -8.47 -21.30 -0.02
CA VAL A 417 -8.48 -19.86 0.24
C VAL A 417 -8.39 -19.08 -1.08
N LEU A 418 -9.24 -18.06 -1.23
CA LEU A 418 -9.21 -17.07 -2.31
C LEU A 418 -8.25 -15.91 -2.05
N ALA A 419 -8.14 -15.49 -0.79
CA ALA A 419 -7.29 -14.38 -0.37
C ALA A 419 -6.94 -14.50 1.12
N THR A 420 -5.74 -14.07 1.50
CA THR A 420 -5.28 -13.96 2.89
C THR A 420 -4.82 -12.54 3.13
N ASN A 421 -5.31 -11.90 4.20
CA ASN A 421 -4.83 -10.60 4.64
C ASN A 421 -4.31 -10.71 6.06
N VAL A 422 -3.15 -10.12 6.34
CA VAL A 422 -2.51 -10.16 7.66
C VAL A 422 -2.36 -8.74 8.16
N VAL A 423 -2.71 -8.50 9.42
CA VAL A 423 -2.59 -7.20 10.09
C VAL A 423 -1.90 -7.40 11.42
N GLU A 424 -0.79 -6.71 11.64
CA GLU A 424 -0.09 -6.71 12.92
C GLU A 424 -0.66 -5.66 13.86
N LEU A 425 -0.75 -5.99 15.15
CA LEU A 425 -1.39 -5.17 16.16
C LEU A 425 -0.47 -4.96 17.36
N ARG A 426 -0.56 -3.78 17.96
CA ARG A 426 -0.04 -3.53 19.30
C ARG A 426 -1.19 -3.51 20.29
N LEU A 427 -1.01 -4.19 21.43
CA LEU A 427 -2.05 -4.20 22.46
C LEU A 427 -2.08 -2.85 23.18
N GLY A 428 -3.19 -2.13 23.05
CA GLY A 428 -3.50 -0.95 23.86
C GLY A 428 -4.22 -1.30 25.16
N ALA A 429 -5.18 -0.48 25.57
CA ALA A 429 -6.06 -0.80 26.70
C ALA A 429 -6.99 -1.97 26.35
N GLY A 430 -7.02 -3.01 27.17
CA GLY A 430 -7.86 -4.19 26.91
C GLY A 430 -8.09 -5.04 28.16
N LYS A 431 -9.16 -5.86 28.13
CA LYS A 431 -9.44 -6.87 29.15
C LYS A 431 -9.09 -8.23 28.61
N VAL A 432 -8.07 -8.86 29.20
CA VAL A 432 -7.59 -10.17 28.78
C VAL A 432 -7.73 -11.14 29.97
N PRO A 433 -8.22 -12.38 29.75
CA PRO A 433 -8.23 -13.38 30.81
C PRO A 433 -6.78 -13.80 31.11
N LEU A 434 -6.23 -13.31 32.21
CA LEU A 434 -4.95 -13.77 32.72
C LEU A 434 -5.13 -15.11 33.43
N PRO A 435 -4.18 -16.06 33.28
CA PRO A 435 -4.22 -17.28 34.06
C PRO A 435 -4.18 -16.94 35.57
N PRO A 436 -4.88 -17.71 36.42
CA PRO A 436 -4.84 -17.50 37.86
C PRO A 436 -3.39 -17.63 38.36
N PRO A 437 -2.97 -16.85 39.37
CA PRO A 437 -1.62 -16.95 39.92
C PRO A 437 -1.37 -18.40 40.37
N SER A 438 -0.26 -18.97 39.91
CA SER A 438 0.16 -20.32 40.29
C SER A 438 0.21 -20.43 41.81
N ALA A 439 -0.55 -21.38 42.37
CA ALA A 439 -0.56 -21.68 43.79
C ALA A 439 0.76 -22.35 44.19
N SER A 440 1.85 -21.59 44.24
CA SER A 440 3.15 -22.02 44.74
C SER A 440 3.77 -20.93 45.61
N GLU A 441 2.98 -20.37 46.53
CA GLU A 441 3.51 -19.54 47.62
C GLU A 441 2.60 -19.61 48.86
N LYS A 442 2.34 -20.83 49.34
CA LYS A 442 1.92 -21.09 50.72
C LYS A 442 2.69 -22.27 51.28
N ARG A 443 3.98 -22.04 51.50
CA ARG A 443 4.76 -22.81 52.47
C ARG A 443 5.81 -21.90 53.09
N ARG A 444 5.40 -21.16 54.12
CA ARG A 444 6.21 -20.83 55.29
C ARG A 444 5.28 -20.51 56.46
#